data_AF-A0A238UVV7-F1
#
_entry.id   AF-A0A238UVV7-F1
#
_cell.length_a   1.000
_cell.length_b   1.000
_cell.length_c   1.000
_cell.angle_alpha   90.00
_cell.angle_beta   90.00
_cell.angle_gamma   90.00
#
_symmetry.space_group_name_H-M   'P 1'
#
loop_
_entity.id
_entity.type
_entity.pdbx_description
1 polymer ?
#
loop_
_entity_poly.entity_id
_entity_poly.type
_entity_poly.pdbx_seq_one_letter_code
_entity_poly.pdbx_strand_id
1 'polypeptide(L)'
;MRVRNWIAVVVSLLLLAAAGGVAIVVNRSTLNAADTVHRADSTELGTNNAILTGQLQLLSVQELAQVLAERPLTLAKNAAADRAVLVAAAAKSSTFQYGMLLTDLEGHVLNASRATGLPATDNAGWAAMRKQFAAGQKYGFSSVMTVDGVALAAVGVPILTSGSPVGFLIGLNQVVATSLQHYLEQLSNPSHRADVIDSTGRIAASSVRARVGAPADTGLVAELRGDGTRLVEYDSGDVTMVSIVAGLPSGYSYVRTQTKSSFYGAVHSRSQTVNYTLIAMLLIGVVGISVLGYRTQMQRRRADERFQALFQHAPDIVTVIDREGRMIFTSPGSSAILGFEHSLLNGHSVFELVHPEDQPTMRARLESLLADSTGVLRLQCRVRAASGDYRWFDFTASNQLANPALNGVVINARDVSENRAFQERLAHEAQHDALTGLPNRRRMQNALSSSLRRDPVAVLFVDLDGFKPVNDRFGHEAGDELLRQVAERLSGCIRSGDVLARVGGDEFVVLMPGTFGPDEAAAMSHRVRTVVEMPFPIAGHYVDIGASVGVHLAAPAEDPDAALRAADHAMYEIKRSGGGRALTRMMQRIGRHRAPE
;
A
#
# COMPACT_ATOMS: atom_id res chain seq x y z
N MET A 1 0.65 -0.58 -19.17
CA MET A 1 1.20 0.18 -18.01
C MET A 1 1.47 -0.65 -16.74
N ARG A 2 1.17 -1.97 -16.66
CA ARG A 2 1.26 -2.73 -15.38
C ARG A 2 2.69 -3.04 -14.87
N VAL A 3 3.70 -3.12 -15.73
CA VAL A 3 5.07 -3.54 -15.35
C VAL A 3 5.87 -2.42 -14.67
N ARG A 4 5.67 -1.16 -15.06
CA ARG A 4 6.51 -0.02 -14.63
C ARG A 4 6.42 0.27 -13.12
N ASN A 5 5.31 -0.10 -12.47
CA ASN A 5 5.10 0.12 -11.04
C ASN A 5 5.77 -0.94 -10.14
N TRP A 6 6.11 -2.13 -10.67
CA TRP A 6 6.83 -3.15 -9.91
C TRP A 6 8.34 -2.92 -9.90
N ILE A 7 8.86 -2.20 -10.90
CA ILE A 7 10.29 -1.92 -11.03
C ILE A 7 10.83 -1.22 -9.78
N ALA A 8 10.12 -0.20 -9.27
CA ALA A 8 10.56 0.53 -8.08
C ALA A 8 10.64 -0.39 -6.84
N VAL A 9 9.63 -1.23 -6.61
CA VAL A 9 9.61 -2.18 -5.48
C VAL A 9 10.73 -3.21 -5.61
N VAL A 10 10.92 -3.79 -6.80
CA VAL A 10 11.96 -4.79 -7.06
C VAL A 10 13.35 -4.18 -6.90
N VAL A 11 13.58 -2.97 -7.42
CA VAL A 11 14.86 -2.25 -7.26
C VAL A 11 15.13 -1.94 -5.79
N SER A 12 14.14 -1.48 -5.03
CA SER A 12 14.32 -1.23 -3.59
C SER A 12 14.63 -2.51 -2.81
N LEU A 13 13.98 -3.64 -3.14
CA LEU A 13 14.28 -4.93 -2.52
C LEU A 13 15.70 -5.42 -2.85
N LEU A 14 16.14 -5.25 -4.09
CA LEU A 14 17.50 -5.61 -4.52
C LEU A 14 18.56 -4.77 -3.83
N LEU A 15 18.34 -3.45 -3.72
CA LEU A 15 19.26 -2.55 -2.99
C LEU A 15 19.35 -2.91 -1.51
N LEU A 16 18.22 -3.25 -0.90
CA LEU A 16 18.16 -3.61 0.51
C LEU A 16 18.85 -4.96 0.77
N ALA A 17 18.67 -5.94 -0.12
CA ALA A 17 19.39 -7.21 -0.10
C ALA A 17 20.91 -7.01 -0.29
N ALA A 18 21.33 -6.15 -1.23
CA ALA A 18 22.73 -5.83 -1.46
C ALA A 18 23.37 -5.15 -0.24
N ALA A 19 22.70 -4.18 0.36
CA ALA A 19 23.16 -3.52 1.59
C ALA A 19 23.30 -4.50 2.77
N GLY A 20 22.32 -5.42 2.92
CA GLY A 20 22.39 -6.49 3.91
C GLY A 20 23.57 -7.45 3.68
N GLY A 21 23.82 -7.82 2.42
CA GLY A 21 24.98 -8.63 2.04
C GLY A 21 26.31 -7.96 2.39
N VAL A 22 26.45 -6.68 2.07
CA VAL A 22 27.65 -5.89 2.44
C VAL A 22 27.82 -5.83 3.95
N ALA A 23 26.75 -5.57 4.71
CA ALA A 23 26.82 -5.50 6.18
C ALA A 23 27.30 -6.83 6.81
N ILE A 24 26.82 -7.97 6.30
CA ILE A 24 27.26 -9.30 6.75
C ILE A 24 28.74 -9.53 6.43
N VAL A 25 29.18 -9.17 5.23
CA VAL A 25 30.60 -9.30 4.81
C VAL A 25 31.50 -8.42 5.68
N VAL A 26 31.11 -7.18 5.94
CA VAL A 26 31.84 -6.27 6.82
C VAL A 26 31.90 -6.83 8.25
N ASN A 27 30.80 -7.31 8.81
CA ASN A 27 30.79 -7.89 10.16
C ASN A 27 31.65 -9.17 10.26
N ARG A 28 31.71 -9.98 9.19
CA ARG A 28 32.62 -11.14 9.14
C ARG A 28 34.09 -10.72 9.06
N SER A 29 34.39 -9.66 8.32
CA SER A 29 35.73 -9.09 8.22
C SER A 29 36.21 -8.55 9.57
N THR A 30 35.37 -7.76 10.26
CA THR A 30 35.68 -7.21 11.58
C THR A 30 35.87 -8.29 12.63
N LEU A 31 35.08 -9.37 12.57
CA LEU A 31 35.27 -10.56 13.40
C LEU A 31 36.66 -11.19 13.21
N ASN A 32 37.04 -11.48 11.96
CA ASN A 32 38.34 -12.09 11.67
C ASN A 32 39.51 -11.19 12.13
N ALA A 33 39.37 -9.87 11.96
CA ALA A 33 40.35 -8.91 12.46
C ALA A 33 40.42 -8.94 14.00
N ALA A 34 39.27 -8.96 14.69
CA ALA A 34 39.19 -9.05 16.14
C ALA A 34 39.82 -10.35 16.67
N ASP A 35 39.57 -11.50 16.03
CA ASP A 35 40.19 -12.78 16.39
C ASP A 35 41.71 -12.74 16.23
N THR A 36 42.20 -12.07 15.18
CA THR A 36 43.64 -11.91 14.92
C THR A 36 44.30 -11.07 16.00
N VAL A 37 43.70 -9.92 16.35
CA VAL A 37 44.18 -9.06 17.44
C VAL A 37 44.13 -9.80 18.77
N HIS A 38 43.02 -10.49 19.08
CA HIS A 38 42.88 -11.23 20.33
C HIS A 38 43.93 -12.34 20.49
N ARG A 39 44.25 -13.06 19.40
CA ARG A 39 45.36 -14.04 19.38
C ARG A 39 46.71 -13.38 19.65
N ALA A 40 46.99 -12.23 19.03
CA ALA A 40 48.23 -11.49 19.22
C ALA A 40 48.38 -11.01 20.68
N ASP A 41 47.38 -10.30 21.21
CA ASP A 41 47.38 -9.79 22.59
C ASP A 41 47.54 -10.91 23.62
N SER A 42 46.84 -12.03 23.41
CA SER A 42 46.92 -13.17 24.32
C SER A 42 48.33 -13.81 24.27
N THR A 43 48.93 -13.91 23.09
CA THR A 43 50.30 -14.42 22.90
C THR A 43 51.34 -13.50 23.54
N GLU A 44 51.17 -12.18 23.38
CA GLU A 44 52.03 -11.17 24.02
C GLU A 44 51.94 -11.25 25.55
N LEU A 45 50.72 -11.31 26.10
CA LEU A 45 50.49 -11.47 27.53
C LEU A 45 51.09 -12.78 28.07
N GLY A 46 50.97 -13.88 27.31
CA GLY A 46 51.62 -15.15 27.64
C GLY A 46 53.15 -15.04 27.65
N THR A 47 53.73 -14.31 26.70
CA THR A 47 55.18 -14.04 26.63
C THR A 47 55.65 -13.23 27.84
N ASN A 48 54.93 -12.16 28.19
CA ASN A 48 55.25 -11.33 29.35
C ASN A 48 55.19 -12.13 30.66
N ASN A 49 54.15 -12.94 30.85
CA ASN A 49 54.04 -13.81 32.02
C ASN A 49 55.13 -14.89 32.05
N ALA A 50 55.55 -15.42 30.90
CA ALA A 50 56.65 -16.36 30.81
C ALA A 50 58.00 -15.71 31.17
N ILE A 51 58.25 -14.47 30.72
CA ILE A 51 59.45 -13.72 31.10
C ILE A 51 59.51 -13.52 32.62
N LEU A 52 58.42 -13.04 33.23
CA LEU A 52 58.34 -12.86 34.68
C LEU A 52 58.51 -14.19 35.43
N THR A 53 57.88 -15.26 34.95
CA THR A 53 58.01 -16.61 35.49
C THR A 53 59.46 -17.09 35.44
N GLY A 54 60.15 -16.90 34.31
CA GLY A 54 61.55 -17.24 34.14
C GLY A 54 62.46 -16.44 35.07
N GLN A 55 62.19 -15.14 35.24
CA GLN A 55 62.93 -14.30 36.20
C GLN A 55 62.76 -14.80 37.64
N LEU A 56 61.55 -15.15 38.06
CA LEU A 56 61.28 -15.73 39.38
C LEU A 56 62.04 -17.05 39.59
N GLN A 57 62.13 -17.91 38.57
CA GLN A 57 62.95 -19.12 38.65
C GLN A 57 64.45 -18.80 38.79
N LEU A 58 64.95 -17.78 38.08
CA LEU A 58 66.36 -17.39 38.16
C LEU A 58 66.75 -16.73 39.50
N LEU A 59 65.79 -16.19 40.28
CA LEU A 59 66.08 -15.73 41.65
C LEU A 59 66.61 -16.87 42.53
N SER A 60 66.10 -18.09 42.34
CA SER A 60 66.59 -19.27 43.07
C SER A 60 68.05 -19.61 42.73
N VAL A 61 68.47 -19.36 41.48
CA VAL A 61 69.86 -19.52 41.04
C VAL A 61 70.76 -18.48 41.71
N GLN A 62 70.30 -17.22 41.77
CA GLN A 62 71.03 -16.14 42.43
C GLN A 62 71.21 -16.41 43.92
N GLU A 63 70.19 -16.94 44.59
CA GLU A 63 70.25 -17.33 46.01
C GLU A 63 71.34 -18.40 46.26
N LEU A 64 71.44 -19.44 45.41
CA LEU A 64 72.51 -20.43 45.54
C LEU A 64 73.90 -19.86 45.25
N ALA A 65 74.02 -18.98 44.24
CA ALA A 65 75.27 -18.31 43.93
C ALA A 65 75.75 -17.44 45.11
N GLN A 66 74.82 -16.79 45.84
CA GLN A 66 75.14 -16.03 47.04
C GLN A 66 75.67 -16.93 48.17
N VAL A 67 75.09 -18.11 48.38
CA VAL A 67 75.61 -19.08 49.36
C VAL A 67 77.07 -19.45 49.08
N LEU A 68 77.42 -19.66 47.80
CA LEU A 68 78.82 -19.93 47.39
C LEU A 68 79.75 -18.72 47.59
N ALA A 69 79.22 -17.51 47.47
CA ALA A 69 80.01 -16.28 47.67
C ALA A 69 80.27 -15.98 49.14
N GLU A 70 79.36 -16.36 50.05
CA GLU A 70 79.47 -16.06 51.48
C GLU A 70 80.46 -16.96 52.23
N ARG A 71 80.55 -18.25 51.88
CA ARG A 71 81.47 -19.20 52.53
C ARG A 71 82.02 -20.24 51.55
N PRO A 72 83.36 -20.40 51.46
CA PRO A 72 83.94 -21.46 50.64
C PRO A 72 83.61 -22.84 51.21
N LEU A 73 83.26 -23.79 50.34
CA LEU A 73 82.97 -25.18 50.67
C LEU A 73 84.19 -26.06 50.38
N THR A 74 84.47 -27.04 51.24
CA THR A 74 85.65 -27.89 51.14
C THR A 74 85.49 -29.08 50.18
N LEU A 75 84.25 -29.45 49.84
CA LEU A 75 83.91 -30.61 49.00
C LEU A 75 84.36 -31.97 49.58
N ALA A 76 84.75 -32.03 50.86
CA ALA A 76 85.08 -33.29 51.50
C ALA A 76 83.81 -34.05 51.89
N LYS A 77 83.78 -35.37 51.62
CA LYS A 77 82.64 -36.24 51.97
C LYS A 77 82.41 -36.24 53.49
N ASN A 78 81.16 -36.03 53.91
CA ASN A 78 80.74 -35.95 55.32
C ASN A 78 81.48 -34.86 56.14
N ALA A 79 81.93 -33.78 55.51
CA ALA A 79 82.55 -32.65 56.19
C ALA A 79 81.54 -31.89 57.07
N ALA A 80 81.78 -31.90 58.39
CA ALA A 80 80.92 -31.21 59.35
C ALA A 80 80.79 -29.70 59.09
N ALA A 81 81.87 -29.06 58.61
CA ALA A 81 81.89 -27.64 58.25
C ALA A 81 80.95 -27.33 57.07
N ASP A 82 81.05 -28.07 55.97
CA ASP A 82 80.19 -27.90 54.79
C ASP A 82 78.73 -28.19 55.16
N ARG A 83 78.48 -29.26 55.93
CA ARG A 83 77.13 -29.58 56.41
C ARG A 83 76.52 -28.44 57.24
N ALA A 84 77.29 -27.82 58.13
CA ALA A 84 76.82 -26.69 58.92
C ALA A 84 76.46 -25.47 58.05
N VAL A 85 77.23 -25.21 56.98
CA VAL A 85 76.91 -24.16 56.00
C VAL A 85 75.59 -24.47 55.29
N LEU A 86 75.42 -25.70 54.77
CA LEU A 86 74.20 -26.10 54.08
C LEU A 86 72.96 -26.04 54.99
N VAL A 87 73.07 -26.45 56.26
CA VAL A 87 71.97 -26.36 57.25
C VAL A 87 71.60 -24.90 57.50
N ALA A 88 72.59 -24.04 57.74
CA ALA A 88 72.35 -22.62 58.00
C ALA A 88 71.76 -21.90 56.77
N ALA A 89 72.24 -22.22 55.57
CA ALA A 89 71.72 -21.65 54.32
C ALA A 89 70.28 -22.11 54.06
N ALA A 90 69.98 -23.40 54.19
CA ALA A 90 68.63 -23.92 54.02
C ALA A 90 67.63 -23.32 55.03
N ALA A 91 68.06 -23.10 56.28
CA ALA A 91 67.21 -22.51 57.32
C ALA A 91 66.89 -21.02 57.09
N LYS A 92 67.78 -20.28 56.43
CA LYS A 92 67.56 -18.87 56.06
C LYS A 92 66.84 -18.70 54.73
N SER A 93 66.86 -19.71 53.88
CA SER A 93 66.33 -19.66 52.53
C SER A 93 64.80 -19.59 52.53
N SER A 94 64.24 -18.76 51.66
CA SER A 94 62.80 -18.78 51.37
C SER A 94 62.44 -19.77 50.25
N THR A 95 63.43 -20.21 49.48
CA THR A 95 63.25 -21.10 48.32
C THR A 95 63.59 -22.56 48.66
N PHE A 96 64.72 -22.80 49.34
CA PHE A 96 65.31 -24.13 49.54
C PHE A 96 65.13 -24.68 50.96
N GLN A 97 63.97 -24.38 51.57
CA GLN A 97 63.62 -24.85 52.92
C GLN A 97 63.56 -26.38 53.05
N TYR A 98 63.39 -27.09 51.92
CA TYR A 98 63.43 -28.55 51.94
C TYR A 98 64.83 -29.07 52.22
N GLY A 99 65.85 -28.47 51.60
CA GLY A 99 67.24 -28.78 51.88
C GLY A 99 68.19 -28.38 50.77
N MET A 100 69.48 -28.59 51.00
CA MET A 100 70.55 -28.35 50.04
C MET A 100 71.51 -29.55 50.03
N LEU A 101 72.11 -29.81 48.87
CA LEU A 101 73.05 -30.88 48.58
C LEU A 101 74.33 -30.29 48.02
N LEU A 102 75.45 -30.92 48.38
CA LEU A 102 76.75 -30.71 47.78
C LEU A 102 77.15 -32.01 47.09
N THR A 103 77.44 -31.96 45.79
CA THR A 103 77.80 -33.16 45.01
C THR A 103 79.14 -33.00 44.30
N ASP A 104 79.76 -34.14 43.96
CA ASP A 104 80.85 -34.17 42.98
C ASP A 104 80.32 -33.96 41.55
N LEU A 105 81.21 -34.07 40.55
CA LEU A 105 80.86 -33.87 39.13
C LEU A 105 80.01 -35.02 38.57
N GLU A 106 80.12 -36.21 39.16
CA GLU A 106 79.36 -37.41 38.83
C GLU A 106 77.94 -37.39 39.45
N GLY A 107 77.69 -36.48 40.39
CA GLY A 107 76.42 -36.31 41.07
C GLY A 107 76.27 -37.14 42.36
N HIS A 108 77.35 -37.73 42.88
CA HIS A 108 77.34 -38.35 44.20
C HIS A 108 77.26 -37.29 45.29
N VAL A 109 76.37 -37.50 46.26
CA VAL A 109 76.19 -36.58 47.39
C VAL A 109 77.37 -36.67 48.35
N LEU A 110 78.08 -35.54 48.52
CA LEU A 110 79.19 -35.35 49.43
C LEU A 110 78.71 -34.89 50.81
N ASN A 111 77.78 -33.92 50.84
CA ASN A 111 77.15 -33.38 52.04
C ASN A 111 75.70 -32.96 51.74
N ALA A 112 74.85 -32.95 52.77
CA ALA A 112 73.47 -32.51 52.68
C ALA A 112 73.02 -31.81 53.96
N SER A 113 72.12 -30.84 53.84
CA SER A 113 71.53 -30.17 55.00
C SER A 113 70.58 -31.07 55.81
N ARG A 114 70.12 -32.19 55.23
CA ARG A 114 69.25 -33.18 55.88
C ARG A 114 69.72 -34.61 55.63
N ALA A 115 69.31 -35.51 56.51
CA ALA A 115 69.76 -36.91 56.49
C ALA A 115 68.80 -37.87 55.74
N THR A 116 67.52 -37.52 55.62
CA THR A 116 66.47 -38.38 55.02
C THR A 116 65.57 -37.57 54.10
N GLY A 117 64.75 -38.26 53.30
CA GLY A 117 63.83 -37.63 52.34
C GLY A 117 64.54 -36.94 51.17
N LEU A 118 65.76 -37.34 50.82
CA LEU A 118 66.46 -36.83 49.65
C LEU A 118 66.05 -37.61 48.40
N PRO A 119 65.94 -36.98 47.22
CA PRO A 119 65.74 -37.72 45.98
C PRO A 119 66.90 -38.70 45.75
N ALA A 120 66.59 -39.94 45.36
CA ALA A 120 67.59 -40.93 45.00
C ALA A 120 68.48 -40.43 43.86
N THR A 121 69.78 -40.79 43.85
CA THR A 121 70.76 -40.31 42.86
C THR A 121 70.46 -40.79 41.44
N ASP A 122 69.79 -41.93 41.31
CA ASP A 122 69.32 -42.54 40.06
C ASP A 122 67.93 -42.05 39.62
N ASN A 123 67.30 -41.14 40.39
CA ASN A 123 66.00 -40.59 40.02
C ASN A 123 66.06 -39.92 38.63
N ALA A 124 65.09 -40.25 37.77
CA ALA A 124 65.01 -39.74 36.41
C ALA A 124 64.93 -38.20 36.34
N GLY A 125 64.41 -37.55 37.38
CA GLY A 125 64.31 -36.09 37.43
C GLY A 125 65.65 -35.36 37.35
N TRP A 126 66.76 -36.01 37.73
CA TRP A 126 68.09 -35.46 37.58
C TRP A 126 68.59 -35.37 36.13
N ALA A 127 67.97 -36.10 35.19
CA ALA A 127 68.45 -36.19 33.81
C ALA A 127 68.50 -34.82 33.11
N ALA A 128 67.50 -33.97 33.33
CA ALA A 128 67.45 -32.62 32.76
C ALA A 128 68.62 -31.75 33.25
N MET A 129 68.82 -31.71 34.57
CA MET A 129 69.91 -30.96 35.21
C MET A 129 71.29 -31.46 34.76
N ARG A 130 71.51 -32.79 34.73
CA ARG A 130 72.77 -33.38 34.25
C ARG A 130 73.06 -33.00 32.80
N LYS A 131 72.04 -33.00 31.94
CA LYS A 131 72.18 -32.57 30.54
C LYS A 131 72.55 -31.09 30.43
N GLN A 132 71.97 -30.22 31.26
CA GLN A 132 72.29 -28.80 31.29
C GLN A 132 73.73 -28.54 31.72
N PHE A 133 74.22 -29.21 32.77
CA PHE A 133 75.61 -29.10 33.19
C PHE A 133 76.60 -29.69 32.19
N ALA A 134 76.28 -30.84 31.58
CA ALA A 134 77.09 -31.42 30.51
C ALA A 134 77.18 -30.49 29.28
N ALA A 135 76.16 -29.67 29.05
CA ALA A 135 76.16 -28.62 28.03
C ALA A 135 76.88 -27.32 28.46
N GLY A 136 77.51 -27.30 29.64
CA GLY A 136 78.24 -26.14 30.16
C GLY A 136 77.36 -25.00 30.66
N GLN A 137 76.09 -25.25 30.98
CA GLN A 137 75.21 -24.21 31.52
C GLN A 137 75.65 -23.77 32.93
N LYS A 138 75.48 -22.48 33.23
CA LYS A 138 75.85 -21.87 34.53
C LYS A 138 74.92 -22.26 35.68
N TYR A 139 73.84 -22.96 35.38
CA TYR A 139 72.87 -23.48 36.34
C TYR A 139 72.14 -24.66 35.69
N GLY A 140 71.45 -25.45 36.51
CA GLY A 140 70.60 -26.54 36.04
C GLY A 140 69.35 -26.67 36.90
N PHE A 141 68.29 -27.20 36.29
CA PHE A 141 67.00 -27.46 36.90
C PHE A 141 66.64 -28.94 36.69
N SER A 142 66.20 -29.63 37.75
CA SER A 142 65.68 -30.99 37.62
C SER A 142 64.28 -30.97 37.02
N SER A 143 63.77 -32.11 36.58
CA SER A 143 62.30 -32.31 36.49
C SER A 143 61.71 -32.44 37.89
N VAL A 144 60.38 -32.36 38.02
CA VAL A 144 59.68 -32.52 39.30
C VAL A 144 59.82 -33.97 39.77
N MET A 145 60.35 -34.15 40.97
CA MET A 145 60.55 -35.44 41.62
C MET A 145 59.57 -35.60 42.77
N THR A 146 59.01 -36.79 42.97
CA THR A 146 58.18 -37.08 44.14
C THR A 146 59.00 -37.91 45.14
N VAL A 147 59.14 -37.40 46.36
CA VAL A 147 59.85 -38.08 47.46
C VAL A 147 58.94 -38.07 48.67
N ASP A 148 58.60 -39.25 49.20
CA ASP A 148 57.71 -39.40 50.36
C ASP A 148 56.38 -38.63 50.23
N GLY A 149 55.82 -38.57 49.01
CA GLY A 149 54.59 -37.84 48.70
C GLY A 149 54.75 -36.33 48.50
N VAL A 150 55.96 -35.79 48.66
CA VAL A 150 56.28 -34.38 48.45
C VAL A 150 56.83 -34.18 47.04
N ALA A 151 56.24 -33.25 46.28
CA ALA A 151 56.76 -32.84 44.98
C ALA A 151 57.90 -31.82 45.17
N LEU A 152 59.06 -32.14 44.61
CA LEU A 152 60.29 -31.39 44.74
C LEU A 152 60.83 -31.00 43.36
N ALA A 153 61.45 -29.83 43.28
CA ALA A 153 62.33 -29.48 42.19
C ALA A 153 63.69 -29.08 42.75
N ALA A 154 64.73 -29.37 41.99
CA ALA A 154 66.09 -29.05 42.34
C ALA A 154 66.63 -27.97 41.40
N VAL A 155 67.37 -27.04 41.97
CA VAL A 155 68.12 -26.02 41.24
C VAL A 155 69.58 -26.18 41.63
N GLY A 156 70.47 -26.20 40.66
CA GLY A 156 71.89 -26.38 40.91
C GLY A 156 72.75 -25.31 40.26
N VAL A 157 73.86 -24.98 40.91
CA VAL A 157 74.92 -24.12 40.38
C VAL A 157 76.28 -24.83 40.48
N PRO A 158 77.15 -24.70 39.46
CA PRO A 158 78.48 -25.27 39.49
C PRO A 158 79.36 -24.51 40.48
N ILE A 159 80.14 -25.26 41.25
CA ILE A 159 81.18 -24.73 42.13
C ILE A 159 82.46 -24.66 41.31
N LEU A 160 82.98 -23.45 41.12
CA LEU A 160 84.12 -23.21 40.25
C LEU A 160 85.40 -23.03 41.07
N THR A 161 86.46 -23.73 40.67
CA THR A 161 87.84 -23.47 41.15
C THR A 161 88.70 -23.15 39.92
N SER A 162 89.34 -21.97 39.93
CA SER A 162 90.13 -21.49 38.77
C SER A 162 89.37 -21.54 37.43
N GLY A 163 88.06 -21.27 37.47
CA GLY A 163 87.19 -21.26 36.29
C GLY A 163 86.66 -22.63 35.82
N SER A 164 87.09 -23.74 36.45
CA SER A 164 86.62 -25.09 36.12
C SER A 164 85.65 -25.62 37.18
N PRO A 165 84.56 -26.32 36.81
CA PRO A 165 83.64 -26.92 37.77
C PRO A 165 84.32 -28.07 38.52
N VAL A 166 84.18 -28.10 39.84
CA VAL A 166 84.71 -29.14 40.74
C VAL A 166 83.61 -29.88 41.51
N GLY A 167 82.37 -29.45 41.38
CA GLY A 167 81.19 -30.02 42.02
C GLY A 167 79.97 -29.12 41.84
N PHE A 168 78.84 -29.48 42.44
CA PHE A 168 77.62 -28.70 42.35
C PHE A 168 77.02 -28.42 43.73
N LEU A 169 76.54 -27.18 43.91
CA LEU A 169 75.63 -26.85 45.00
C LEU A 169 74.21 -26.92 44.47
N ILE A 170 73.39 -27.78 45.07
CA ILE A 170 72.02 -28.04 44.63
C ILE A 170 71.06 -27.68 45.77
N GLY A 171 70.15 -26.76 45.53
CA GLY A 171 69.03 -26.48 46.40
C GLY A 171 67.80 -27.31 46.03
N LEU A 172 67.13 -27.88 47.01
CA LEU A 172 65.86 -28.57 46.88
C LEU A 172 64.73 -27.68 47.39
N ASN A 173 63.72 -27.46 46.57
CA ASN A 173 62.52 -26.75 46.96
C ASN A 173 61.29 -27.66 46.92
N GLN A 174 60.34 -27.42 47.82
CA GLN A 174 59.00 -28.00 47.69
C GLN A 174 58.23 -27.14 46.72
N VAL A 175 57.82 -27.70 45.58
CA VAL A 175 57.29 -26.88 44.49
C VAL A 175 56.03 -26.09 44.91
N VAL A 176 55.24 -26.66 45.83
CA VAL A 176 54.03 -26.05 46.43
C VAL A 176 54.30 -24.88 47.39
N ALA A 177 55.54 -24.72 47.85
CA ALA A 177 55.93 -23.71 48.85
C ALA A 177 56.80 -22.58 48.24
N THR A 178 56.93 -22.55 46.92
CA THR A 178 57.77 -21.54 46.24
C THR A 178 57.04 -20.21 46.02
N SER A 179 57.80 -19.12 45.95
CA SER A 179 57.28 -17.81 45.54
C SER A 179 56.65 -17.85 44.14
N LEU A 180 57.14 -18.72 43.25
CA LEU A 180 56.55 -18.95 41.93
C LEU A 180 55.14 -19.55 42.04
N GLN A 181 54.94 -20.56 42.89
CA GLN A 181 53.62 -21.12 43.15
C GLN A 181 52.67 -20.04 43.69
N HIS A 182 53.13 -19.22 44.64
CA HIS A 182 52.30 -18.14 45.18
C HIS A 182 51.92 -17.11 44.11
N TYR A 183 52.84 -16.75 43.21
CA TYR A 183 52.56 -15.88 42.07
C TYR A 183 51.49 -16.48 41.13
N LEU A 184 51.60 -17.76 40.76
CA LEU A 184 50.60 -18.39 39.89
C LEU A 184 49.22 -18.50 40.56
N GLU A 185 49.14 -18.72 41.87
CA GLU A 185 47.87 -18.69 42.62
C GLU A 185 47.19 -17.32 42.50
N GLN A 186 47.94 -16.21 42.43
CA GLN A 186 47.39 -14.88 42.21
C GLN A 186 46.86 -14.68 40.77
N LEU A 187 47.29 -15.51 39.81
CA LEU A 187 46.77 -15.54 38.44
C LEU A 187 45.52 -16.44 38.29
N SER A 188 44.99 -16.98 39.39
CA SER A 188 43.82 -17.87 39.35
C SER A 188 42.59 -17.16 38.80
N ASN A 189 41.95 -17.79 37.82
CA ASN A 189 40.76 -17.27 37.17
C ASN A 189 39.82 -18.43 36.77
N PRO A 190 38.50 -18.28 36.87
CA PRO A 190 37.55 -19.32 36.44
C PRO A 190 37.67 -19.69 34.95
N SER A 191 38.06 -18.71 34.12
CA SER A 191 38.06 -18.85 32.66
C SER A 191 39.41 -19.27 32.08
N HIS A 192 40.50 -19.17 32.84
CA HIS A 192 41.82 -19.59 32.40
C HIS A 192 42.70 -20.06 33.55
N ARG A 193 43.56 -21.02 33.24
CA ARG A 193 44.53 -21.61 34.14
C ARG A 193 45.93 -21.27 33.65
N ALA A 194 46.82 -20.86 34.55
CA ALA A 194 48.25 -20.78 34.31
C ALA A 194 48.98 -21.94 35.02
N ASP A 195 49.87 -22.61 34.31
CA ASP A 195 50.70 -23.71 34.77
C ASP A 195 52.16 -23.46 34.37
N VAL A 196 53.09 -23.99 35.16
CA VAL A 196 54.50 -24.15 34.79
C VAL A 196 54.79 -25.64 34.77
N ILE A 197 55.19 -26.15 33.62
CA ILE A 197 55.29 -27.58 33.35
C ILE A 197 56.74 -27.92 33.02
N ASP A 198 57.26 -28.98 33.63
CA ASP A 198 58.60 -29.44 33.34
C ASP A 198 58.72 -30.14 31.97
N SER A 199 59.95 -30.46 31.58
CA SER A 199 60.26 -31.12 30.30
C SER A 199 59.69 -32.53 30.15
N THR A 200 59.19 -33.14 31.23
CA THR A 200 58.54 -34.46 31.25
C THR A 200 57.02 -34.37 31.24
N GLY A 201 56.46 -33.16 31.31
CA GLY A 201 55.01 -32.93 31.36
C GLY A 201 54.43 -32.94 32.77
N ARG A 202 55.22 -32.80 33.84
CA ARG A 202 54.71 -32.66 35.21
C ARG A 202 54.54 -31.19 35.60
N ILE A 203 53.44 -30.87 36.27
CA ILE A 203 53.13 -29.51 36.69
C ILE A 203 53.99 -29.17 37.91
N ALA A 204 54.93 -28.24 37.75
CA ALA A 204 55.76 -27.74 38.82
C ALA A 204 55.06 -26.65 39.63
N ALA A 205 54.29 -25.77 38.98
CA ALA A 205 53.49 -24.77 39.66
C ALA A 205 52.19 -24.53 38.90
N SER A 206 51.12 -24.14 39.59
CA SER A 206 49.80 -23.92 38.97
C SER A 206 48.96 -22.91 39.74
N SER A 207 48.21 -22.12 38.98
CA SER A 207 47.09 -21.30 39.47
C SER A 207 45.96 -22.12 40.12
N VAL A 208 45.93 -23.44 39.89
CA VAL A 208 45.07 -24.40 40.58
C VAL A 208 45.95 -25.34 41.40
N ARG A 209 46.15 -25.00 42.68
CA ARG A 209 47.11 -25.68 43.58
C ARG A 209 47.01 -27.21 43.60
N ALA A 210 45.81 -27.77 43.50
CA ALA A 210 45.59 -29.22 43.51
C ALA A 210 46.22 -29.97 42.32
N ARG A 211 46.61 -29.26 41.25
CA ARG A 211 47.26 -29.86 40.07
C ARG A 211 48.78 -29.94 40.19
N VAL A 212 49.38 -29.28 41.17
CA VAL A 212 50.83 -29.30 41.34
C VAL A 212 51.31 -30.73 41.60
N GLY A 213 52.30 -31.18 40.82
CA GLY A 213 52.83 -32.53 40.81
C GLY A 213 52.10 -33.52 39.89
N ALA A 214 50.91 -33.18 39.39
CA ALA A 214 50.15 -34.00 38.45
C ALA A 214 50.71 -33.91 37.01
N PRO A 215 50.44 -34.91 36.15
CA PRO A 215 50.74 -34.80 34.73
C PRO A 215 49.87 -33.71 34.07
N ALA A 216 50.46 -33.01 33.10
CA ALA A 216 49.77 -32.14 32.18
C ALA A 216 48.94 -32.95 31.17
N ASP A 217 48.00 -32.28 30.52
CA ASP A 217 47.13 -32.88 29.52
C ASP A 217 47.96 -33.45 28.36
N THR A 218 47.68 -34.68 27.92
CA THR A 218 48.54 -35.43 26.98
C THR A 218 48.73 -34.72 25.65
N GLY A 219 47.69 -34.08 25.12
CA GLY A 219 47.75 -33.29 23.88
C GLY A 219 48.66 -32.05 23.98
N LEU A 220 48.91 -31.55 25.19
CA LEU A 220 49.77 -30.41 25.45
C LEU A 220 51.24 -30.83 25.59
N VAL A 221 51.54 -32.03 26.11
CA VAL A 221 52.92 -32.47 26.41
C VAL A 221 53.82 -32.47 25.17
N ALA A 222 53.28 -32.85 24.00
CA ALA A 222 54.00 -32.79 22.73
C ALA A 222 54.41 -31.36 22.35
N GLU A 223 53.62 -30.38 22.79
CA GLU A 223 53.72 -28.97 22.46
C GLU A 223 54.47 -28.15 23.53
N LEU A 224 55.08 -28.80 24.52
CA LEU A 224 55.99 -28.13 25.47
C LEU A 224 57.39 -27.92 24.88
N ARG A 225 57.75 -28.68 23.84
CA ARG A 225 59.08 -28.65 23.22
C ARG A 225 59.10 -27.68 22.05
N GLY A 226 59.71 -26.51 22.22
CA GLY A 226 59.86 -25.52 21.16
C GLY A 226 60.40 -24.20 21.68
N ASP A 227 61.03 -23.44 20.77
CA ASP A 227 61.52 -22.10 21.07
C ASP A 227 60.41 -21.06 20.82
N GLY A 228 60.35 -20.04 21.67
CA GLY A 228 59.39 -18.95 21.57
C GLY A 228 58.01 -19.24 22.17
N THR A 229 57.12 -18.26 22.06
CA THR A 229 55.73 -18.36 22.51
C THR A 229 54.84 -18.79 21.35
N ARG A 230 54.02 -19.83 21.54
CA ARG A 230 53.07 -20.31 20.54
C ARG A 230 51.68 -20.50 21.12
N LEU A 231 50.68 -20.41 20.25
CA LEU A 231 49.31 -20.76 20.55
C LEU A 231 49.03 -22.17 20.01
N VAL A 232 48.46 -23.02 20.86
CA VAL A 232 48.24 -24.45 20.64
C VAL A 232 46.78 -24.75 20.90
N GLU A 233 46.12 -25.41 19.95
CA GLU A 233 44.78 -25.97 20.13
C GLU A 233 44.88 -27.48 20.29
N TYR A 234 44.26 -28.05 21.33
CA TYR A 234 44.23 -29.49 21.57
C TYR A 234 42.94 -29.89 22.30
N ASP A 235 42.57 -31.17 22.21
CA ASP A 235 41.41 -31.69 22.91
C ASP A 235 41.82 -32.30 24.27
N SER A 236 41.08 -31.94 25.32
CA SER A 236 41.20 -32.48 26.66
C SER A 236 39.87 -33.13 27.04
N GLY A 237 39.75 -34.44 26.84
CA GLY A 237 38.45 -35.12 26.83
C GLY A 237 37.57 -34.63 25.68
N ASP A 238 36.32 -34.25 25.98
CA ASP A 238 35.36 -33.71 25.00
C ASP A 238 35.45 -32.19 24.80
N VAL A 239 36.44 -31.53 25.42
CA VAL A 239 36.57 -30.07 25.40
C VAL A 239 37.83 -29.66 24.66
N THR A 240 37.66 -28.87 23.59
CA THR A 240 38.79 -28.24 22.89
C THR A 240 39.33 -27.07 23.71
N MET A 241 40.62 -27.13 24.00
CA MET A 241 41.38 -26.16 24.77
C MET A 241 42.26 -25.32 23.84
N VAL A 242 42.48 -24.06 24.22
CA VAL A 242 43.47 -23.17 23.62
C VAL A 242 44.52 -22.89 24.69
N SER A 243 45.78 -23.11 24.38
CA SER A 243 46.89 -22.84 25.29
C SER A 243 47.97 -22.00 24.65
N ILE A 244 48.50 -21.06 25.41
CA ILE A 244 49.69 -20.31 25.05
C ILE A 244 50.86 -20.94 25.79
N VAL A 245 51.82 -21.46 25.05
CA VAL A 245 52.99 -22.17 25.56
C VAL A 245 54.23 -21.33 25.27
N ALA A 246 55.01 -21.06 26.30
CA ALA A 246 56.27 -20.33 26.20
C ALA A 246 57.37 -21.07 26.96
N GLY A 247 58.50 -21.32 26.30
CA GLY A 247 59.68 -21.90 26.94
C GLY A 247 60.31 -20.97 27.97
N LEU A 248 60.84 -21.55 29.04
CA LEU A 248 61.53 -20.84 30.12
C LEU A 248 63.03 -21.18 30.11
N PRO A 249 63.91 -20.30 30.63
CA PRO A 249 65.35 -20.55 30.70
C PRO A 249 65.74 -21.82 31.49
N SER A 250 64.86 -22.25 32.42
CA SER A 250 65.02 -23.48 33.19
C SER A 250 64.87 -24.77 32.36
N GLY A 251 64.34 -24.68 31.12
CA GLY A 251 63.91 -25.82 30.32
C GLY A 251 62.48 -26.28 30.62
N TYR A 252 61.76 -25.55 31.49
CA TYR A 252 60.32 -25.72 31.71
C TYR A 252 59.54 -24.87 30.70
N SER A 253 58.21 -24.99 30.71
CA SER A 253 57.32 -24.14 29.91
C SER A 253 56.29 -23.48 30.80
N TYR A 254 56.07 -22.19 30.59
CA TYR A 254 54.87 -21.51 31.06
C TYR A 254 53.72 -21.81 30.10
N VAL A 255 52.57 -22.21 30.64
CA VAL A 255 51.38 -22.52 29.87
C VAL A 255 50.19 -21.78 30.45
N ARG A 256 49.49 -21.03 29.59
CA ARG A 256 48.17 -20.48 29.93
C ARG A 256 47.11 -21.17 29.10
N THR A 257 46.16 -21.83 29.75
CA THR A 257 45.15 -22.70 29.15
C THR A 257 43.75 -22.17 29.43
N GLN A 258 42.87 -22.18 28.43
CA GLN A 258 41.44 -21.90 28.57
C GLN A 258 40.64 -22.69 27.53
N THR A 259 39.32 -22.78 27.69
CA THR A 259 38.48 -23.45 26.68
C THR A 259 38.41 -22.61 25.40
N LYS A 260 38.26 -23.26 24.24
CA LYS A 260 38.08 -22.57 22.95
C LYS A 260 36.85 -21.66 22.96
N SER A 261 35.77 -22.10 23.62
CA SER A 261 34.58 -21.28 23.83
C SER A 261 34.84 -20.05 24.70
N SER A 262 35.67 -20.14 25.74
CA SER A 262 36.04 -18.96 26.53
C SER A 262 37.01 -18.04 25.77
N PHE A 263 37.87 -18.59 24.91
CA PHE A 263 38.81 -17.82 24.09
C PHE A 263 38.11 -17.02 22.99
N TYR A 264 37.20 -17.64 22.24
CA TYR A 264 36.52 -16.98 21.12
C TYR A 264 35.10 -16.48 21.44
N GLY A 265 34.48 -16.93 22.54
CA GLY A 265 33.05 -16.79 22.79
C GLY A 265 32.56 -15.36 22.98
N ALA A 266 33.35 -14.48 23.60
CA ALA A 266 32.98 -13.07 23.76
C ALA A 266 32.92 -12.35 22.40
N VAL A 267 33.84 -12.68 21.49
CA VAL A 267 33.91 -12.12 20.13
C VAL A 267 32.76 -12.66 19.27
N HIS A 268 32.51 -13.97 19.37
CA HIS A 268 31.51 -14.65 18.54
C HIS A 268 30.06 -14.37 18.98
N SER A 269 29.78 -14.28 20.28
CA SER A 269 28.42 -13.98 20.80
C SER A 269 27.94 -12.56 20.45
N ARG A 270 28.83 -11.57 20.50
CA ARG A 270 28.53 -10.20 20.09
C ARG A 270 28.21 -10.12 18.60
N SER A 271 28.91 -10.87 17.76
CA SER A 271 28.64 -10.92 16.32
C SER A 271 27.34 -11.65 15.97
N GLN A 272 26.98 -12.73 16.67
CA GLN A 272 25.69 -13.38 16.47
C GLN A 272 24.53 -12.41 16.71
N THR A 273 24.62 -11.61 17.77
CA THR A 273 23.61 -10.57 18.07
C THR A 273 23.51 -9.54 16.95
N VAL A 274 24.65 -9.07 16.42
CA VAL A 274 24.69 -8.11 15.29
C VAL A 274 24.12 -8.72 14.01
N ASN A 275 24.41 -10.00 13.72
CA ASN A 275 23.86 -10.68 12.54
C ASN A 275 22.34 -10.86 12.65
N TYR A 276 21.83 -11.26 13.81
CA TYR A 276 20.38 -11.41 14.01
C TYR A 276 19.65 -10.08 13.92
N THR A 277 20.19 -8.99 14.48
CA THR A 277 19.57 -7.66 14.36
C THR A 277 19.60 -7.15 12.92
N LEU A 278 20.69 -7.37 12.18
CA LEU A 278 20.77 -7.05 10.74
C LEU A 278 19.70 -7.79 9.93
N ILE A 279 19.55 -9.10 10.15
CA ILE A 279 18.53 -9.92 9.47
C ILE A 279 17.12 -9.44 9.82
N ALA A 280 16.85 -9.13 11.11
CA ALA A 280 15.56 -8.61 11.53
C ALA A 280 15.23 -7.26 10.90
N MET A 281 16.18 -6.32 10.85
CA MET A 281 16.02 -5.02 10.18
C MET A 281 15.77 -5.19 8.68
N LEU A 282 16.45 -6.14 8.03
CA LEU A 282 16.24 -6.47 6.62
C LEU A 282 14.81 -6.96 6.38
N LEU A 283 14.33 -7.90 7.21
CA LEU A 283 12.99 -8.46 7.13
C LEU A 283 11.91 -7.36 7.29
N ILE A 284 12.07 -6.48 8.29
CA ILE A 284 11.18 -5.34 8.51
C ILE A 284 11.17 -4.42 7.29
N GLY A 285 12.34 -4.13 6.70
CA GLY A 285 12.46 -3.33 5.49
C GLY A 285 11.71 -3.93 4.29
N VAL A 286 11.90 -5.23 4.04
CA VAL A 286 11.22 -5.96 2.96
C VAL A 286 9.70 -5.95 3.12
N VAL A 287 9.21 -6.24 4.33
CA VAL A 287 7.77 -6.22 4.65
C VAL A 287 7.21 -4.81 4.50
N GLY A 288 7.91 -3.79 5.01
CA GLY A 288 7.50 -2.39 4.89
C GLY A 288 7.35 -1.93 3.44
N ILE A 289 8.36 -2.18 2.60
CA ILE A 289 8.35 -1.81 1.18
C ILE A 289 7.21 -2.54 0.44
N SER A 290 7.00 -3.82 0.74
CA SER A 290 5.96 -4.64 0.12
C SER A 290 4.55 -4.18 0.49
N VAL A 291 4.29 -3.88 1.78
CA VAL A 291 3.00 -3.38 2.26
C VAL A 291 2.70 -2.00 1.67
N LEU A 292 3.69 -1.10 1.62
CA LEU A 292 3.51 0.24 1.06
C LEU A 292 3.25 0.20 -0.45
N GLY A 293 3.97 -0.65 -1.18
CA GLY A 293 3.74 -0.90 -2.60
C GLY A 293 2.33 -1.44 -2.86
N TYR A 294 1.89 -2.41 -2.06
CA TYR A 294 0.55 -2.99 -2.17
C TYR A 294 -0.57 -1.97 -1.87
N ARG A 295 -0.44 -1.19 -0.79
CA ARG A 295 -1.42 -0.14 -0.44
C ARG A 295 -1.58 0.89 -1.55
N THR A 296 -0.47 1.32 -2.15
CA THR A 296 -0.47 2.31 -3.24
C THR A 296 -1.19 1.76 -4.48
N GLN A 297 -0.99 0.49 -4.82
CA GLN A 297 -1.72 -0.16 -5.91
C GLN A 297 -3.22 -0.30 -5.63
N MET A 298 -3.58 -0.70 -4.41
CA MET A 298 -4.98 -0.84 -4.02
C MET A 298 -5.73 0.49 -4.03
N GLN A 299 -5.11 1.58 -3.58
CA GLN A 299 -5.72 2.90 -3.66
C GLN A 299 -5.98 3.35 -5.11
N ARG A 300 -5.03 3.09 -6.03
CA ARG A 300 -5.24 3.39 -7.45
C ARG A 300 -6.39 2.58 -8.05
N ARG A 301 -6.44 1.27 -7.82
CA ARG A 301 -7.54 0.42 -8.29
C ARG A 301 -8.90 0.88 -7.77
N ARG A 302 -8.99 1.17 -6.46
CA ARG A 302 -10.25 1.66 -5.87
C ARG A 302 -10.67 3.03 -6.40
N ALA A 303 -9.72 3.90 -6.73
CA ALA A 303 -10.00 5.18 -7.36
C ALA A 303 -10.56 5.00 -8.78
N ASP A 304 -9.95 4.12 -9.59
CA ASP A 304 -10.42 3.81 -10.95
C ASP A 304 -11.81 3.15 -10.93
N GLU A 305 -12.05 2.18 -10.04
CA GLU A 305 -13.35 1.51 -9.88
C GLU A 305 -14.42 2.49 -9.41
N ARG A 306 -14.12 3.37 -8.44
CA ARG A 306 -15.05 4.44 -8.01
C ARG A 306 -15.33 5.43 -9.13
N PHE A 307 -14.32 5.82 -9.91
CA PHE A 307 -14.50 6.72 -11.02
C PHE A 307 -15.44 6.12 -12.07
N GLN A 308 -15.27 4.84 -12.43
CA GLN A 308 -16.20 4.17 -13.35
C GLN A 308 -17.62 4.03 -12.78
N ALA A 309 -17.76 3.69 -11.49
CA ALA A 309 -19.07 3.54 -10.85
C ALA A 309 -19.88 4.85 -10.82
N LEU A 310 -19.22 6.01 -10.69
CA LEU A 310 -19.89 7.32 -10.71
C LEU A 310 -20.62 7.62 -12.03
N PHE A 311 -20.14 7.06 -13.15
CA PHE A 311 -20.72 7.31 -14.48
C PHE A 311 -21.61 6.18 -15.01
N GLN A 312 -21.63 5.00 -14.38
CA GLN A 312 -22.45 3.87 -14.85
C GLN A 312 -23.96 4.11 -14.76
N HIS A 313 -24.40 4.97 -13.84
CA HIS A 313 -25.82 5.30 -13.62
C HIS A 313 -26.14 6.79 -13.82
N ALA A 314 -25.23 7.56 -14.42
CA ALA A 314 -25.51 8.96 -14.70
C ALA A 314 -26.56 9.06 -15.83
N PRO A 315 -27.59 9.93 -15.69
CA PRO A 315 -28.62 10.12 -16.71
C PRO A 315 -28.11 10.84 -17.97
N ASP A 316 -26.90 11.41 -17.90
CA ASP A 316 -26.27 12.16 -18.97
C ASP A 316 -25.02 11.42 -19.49
N ILE A 317 -24.72 11.57 -20.78
CA ILE A 317 -23.49 11.08 -21.39
C ILE A 317 -22.40 12.12 -21.18
N VAL A 318 -21.29 11.73 -20.56
CA VAL A 318 -20.10 12.56 -20.41
C VAL A 318 -19.06 12.15 -21.43
N THR A 319 -18.65 13.08 -22.28
CA THR A 319 -17.64 12.87 -23.32
C THR A 319 -16.53 13.91 -23.19
N VAL A 320 -15.28 13.50 -23.32
CA VAL A 320 -14.13 14.41 -23.46
C VAL A 320 -13.67 14.36 -24.90
N ILE A 321 -13.55 15.51 -25.56
CA ILE A 321 -13.02 15.61 -26.93
C ILE A 321 -11.69 16.38 -26.97
N ASP A 322 -10.87 16.11 -27.98
CA ASP A 322 -9.70 16.93 -28.31
C ASP A 322 -10.11 18.23 -29.04
N ARG A 323 -9.10 19.01 -29.46
CA ARG A 323 -9.31 20.30 -30.17
C ARG A 323 -9.95 20.10 -31.54
N GLU A 324 -9.80 18.92 -32.12
CA GLU A 324 -10.31 18.53 -33.43
C GLU A 324 -11.72 17.91 -33.35
N GLY A 325 -12.26 17.74 -32.14
CA GLY A 325 -13.58 17.18 -31.90
C GLY A 325 -13.62 15.65 -31.91
N ARG A 326 -12.48 14.97 -31.74
CA ARG A 326 -12.43 13.51 -31.57
C ARG A 326 -12.64 13.14 -30.12
N MET A 327 -13.41 12.09 -29.88
CA MET A 327 -13.72 11.62 -28.54
C MET A 327 -12.49 10.91 -27.93
N ILE A 328 -11.94 11.46 -26.86
CA ILE A 328 -10.86 10.85 -26.06
C ILE A 328 -11.46 9.86 -25.05
N PHE A 329 -12.60 10.23 -24.47
CA PHE A 329 -13.33 9.44 -23.48
C PHE A 329 -14.82 9.63 -23.68
N THR A 330 -15.60 8.56 -23.53
CA THR A 330 -17.05 8.59 -23.44
C THR A 330 -17.50 7.72 -22.27
N SER A 331 -18.42 8.22 -21.46
CA SER A 331 -18.96 7.47 -20.32
C SER A 331 -19.78 6.25 -20.78
N PRO A 332 -19.87 5.17 -19.99
CA PRO A 332 -20.65 3.98 -20.33
C PRO A 332 -22.14 4.23 -20.61
N GLY A 333 -22.69 5.35 -20.12
CA GLY A 333 -24.07 5.78 -20.41
C GLY A 333 -24.39 5.90 -21.92
N SER A 334 -23.38 6.06 -22.79
CA SER A 334 -23.59 6.06 -24.25
C SER A 334 -24.21 4.77 -24.78
N SER A 335 -23.95 3.63 -24.14
CA SER A 335 -24.49 2.34 -24.56
C SER A 335 -25.97 2.21 -24.21
N ALA A 336 -26.36 2.68 -23.02
CA ALA A 336 -27.77 2.66 -22.61
C ALA A 336 -28.59 3.71 -23.38
N ILE A 337 -28.04 4.90 -23.59
CA ILE A 337 -28.78 6.03 -24.17
C ILE A 337 -28.72 6.01 -25.71
N LEU A 338 -27.53 5.93 -26.31
CA LEU A 338 -27.36 5.97 -27.77
C LEU A 338 -27.22 4.58 -28.42
N GLY A 339 -27.00 3.51 -27.65
CA GLY A 339 -26.79 2.16 -28.18
C GLY A 339 -25.37 1.86 -28.67
N PHE A 340 -24.44 2.80 -28.54
CA PHE A 340 -23.04 2.61 -28.92
C PHE A 340 -22.18 2.18 -27.73
N GLU A 341 -21.35 1.15 -27.91
CA GLU A 341 -20.31 0.81 -26.95
C GLU A 341 -19.32 1.97 -26.82
N HIS A 342 -19.07 2.44 -25.60
CA HIS A 342 -18.21 3.61 -25.36
C HIS A 342 -16.78 3.43 -25.90
N SER A 343 -16.28 2.21 -26.01
CA SER A 343 -14.95 1.90 -26.53
C SER A 343 -14.84 2.15 -28.05
N LEU A 344 -15.94 1.95 -28.78
CA LEU A 344 -16.04 2.13 -30.24
C LEU A 344 -16.19 3.60 -30.63
N LEU A 345 -16.62 4.46 -29.70
CA LEU A 345 -16.75 5.89 -29.94
C LEU A 345 -15.41 6.63 -29.79
N ASN A 346 -14.48 6.12 -29.00
CA ASN A 346 -13.20 6.79 -28.78
C ASN A 346 -12.37 6.83 -30.09
N GLY A 347 -11.84 8.00 -30.43
CA GLY A 347 -11.11 8.29 -31.66
C GLY A 347 -11.97 8.80 -32.82
N HIS A 348 -13.28 8.56 -32.78
CA HIS A 348 -14.24 9.07 -33.77
C HIS A 348 -14.61 10.52 -33.51
N SER A 349 -15.00 11.23 -34.57
CA SER A 349 -15.43 12.62 -34.46
C SER A 349 -16.83 12.71 -33.89
N VAL A 350 -17.05 13.59 -32.90
CA VAL A 350 -18.38 13.84 -32.32
C VAL A 350 -19.39 14.31 -33.37
N PHE A 351 -18.92 14.96 -34.44
CA PHE A 351 -19.76 15.45 -35.54
C PHE A 351 -20.38 14.32 -36.39
N GLU A 352 -19.81 13.09 -36.36
CA GLU A 352 -20.36 11.92 -37.08
C GLU A 352 -21.69 11.42 -36.48
N LEU A 353 -21.96 11.80 -35.23
CA LEU A 353 -23.20 11.48 -34.53
C LEU A 353 -24.24 12.59 -34.68
N VAL A 354 -23.85 13.80 -35.06
CA VAL A 354 -24.75 14.96 -35.12
C VAL A 354 -25.45 15.02 -36.47
N HIS A 355 -26.75 15.34 -36.45
CA HIS A 355 -27.55 15.51 -37.65
C HIS A 355 -26.91 16.52 -38.62
N PRO A 356 -26.86 16.24 -39.95
CA PRO A 356 -26.16 17.07 -40.92
C PRO A 356 -26.52 18.57 -40.89
N GLU A 357 -27.79 18.89 -40.67
CA GLU A 357 -28.27 20.29 -40.56
C GLU A 357 -27.75 21.02 -39.32
N ASP A 358 -27.44 20.29 -38.24
CA ASP A 358 -27.02 20.87 -36.96
C ASP A 358 -25.48 20.97 -36.86
N GLN A 359 -24.74 20.27 -37.72
CA GLN A 359 -23.27 20.25 -37.73
C GLN A 359 -22.63 21.64 -37.91
N PRO A 360 -23.07 22.50 -38.85
CA PRO A 360 -22.44 23.82 -39.05
C PRO A 360 -22.54 24.69 -37.79
N THR A 361 -23.71 24.70 -37.15
CA THR A 361 -23.94 25.44 -35.91
C THR A 361 -23.07 24.89 -34.79
N MET A 362 -22.99 23.57 -34.64
CA MET A 362 -22.19 22.96 -33.60
C MET A 362 -20.68 23.21 -33.79
N ARG A 363 -20.17 23.21 -35.02
CA ARG A 363 -18.77 23.57 -35.31
C ARG A 363 -18.45 25.00 -34.92
N ALA A 364 -19.24 25.98 -35.39
CA ALA A 364 -19.02 27.38 -35.07
C ALA A 364 -19.05 27.64 -33.55
N ARG A 365 -19.93 26.93 -32.85
CA ARG A 365 -20.04 26.98 -31.39
C ARG A 365 -18.84 26.36 -30.68
N LEU A 366 -18.34 25.22 -31.15
CA LEU A 366 -17.12 24.60 -30.61
C LEU A 366 -15.90 25.49 -30.85
N GLU A 367 -15.76 26.07 -32.04
CA GLU A 367 -14.66 27.01 -32.36
C GLU A 367 -14.66 28.22 -31.40
N SER A 368 -15.85 28.80 -31.15
CA SER A 368 -16.00 29.88 -30.17
C SER A 368 -15.61 29.45 -28.75
N LEU A 369 -15.92 28.22 -28.35
CA LEU A 369 -15.54 27.67 -27.04
C LEU A 369 -14.03 27.43 -26.94
N LEU A 370 -13.40 26.98 -28.02
CA LEU A 370 -11.95 26.75 -28.06
C LEU A 370 -11.16 28.07 -27.97
N ALA A 371 -11.73 29.17 -28.50
CA ALA A 371 -11.17 30.52 -28.40
C ALA A 371 -11.28 31.13 -26.98
N ASP A 372 -12.21 30.66 -26.15
CA ASP A 372 -12.42 31.12 -24.77
C ASP A 372 -12.16 30.00 -23.75
N SER A 373 -11.03 30.09 -23.04
CA SER A 373 -10.63 29.12 -22.01
C SER A 373 -11.59 29.00 -20.81
N THR A 374 -12.48 29.97 -20.62
CA THR A 374 -13.50 29.98 -19.55
C THR A 374 -14.92 29.81 -20.06
N GLY A 375 -15.07 29.66 -21.38
CA GLY A 375 -16.37 29.58 -22.03
C GLY A 375 -17.16 28.35 -21.59
N VAL A 376 -18.48 28.50 -21.57
CA VAL A 376 -19.43 27.39 -21.49
C VAL A 376 -20.31 27.46 -22.72
N LEU A 377 -20.35 26.36 -23.45
CA LEU A 377 -21.22 26.19 -24.60
C LEU A 377 -22.50 25.48 -24.17
N ARG A 378 -23.65 26.00 -24.57
CA ARG A 378 -24.94 25.30 -24.50
C ARG A 378 -25.61 25.28 -25.87
N LEU A 379 -26.04 24.10 -26.31
CA LEU A 379 -26.82 23.95 -27.52
C LEU A 379 -27.73 22.72 -27.45
N GLN A 380 -28.80 22.75 -28.22
CA GLN A 380 -29.60 21.57 -28.51
C GLN A 380 -29.36 21.14 -29.95
N CYS A 381 -29.06 19.86 -30.16
CA CYS A 381 -28.97 19.30 -31.50
C CYS A 381 -29.43 17.84 -31.53
N ARG A 382 -29.70 17.37 -32.75
CA ARG A 382 -30.12 16.00 -33.01
C ARG A 382 -28.90 15.10 -33.11
N VAL A 383 -28.95 13.99 -32.38
CA VAL A 383 -27.89 12.97 -32.33
C VAL A 383 -28.45 11.65 -32.82
N ARG A 384 -27.70 11.00 -33.70
CA ARG A 384 -28.02 9.69 -34.25
C ARG A 384 -27.75 8.61 -33.22
N ALA A 385 -28.77 7.84 -32.88
CA ALA A 385 -28.64 6.61 -32.11
C ALA A 385 -28.18 5.45 -33.00
N ALA A 386 -27.72 4.35 -32.39
CA ALA A 386 -27.32 3.14 -33.09
C ALA A 386 -28.47 2.49 -33.88
N SER A 387 -29.73 2.76 -33.52
CA SER A 387 -30.91 2.34 -34.30
C SER A 387 -31.04 3.05 -35.66
N GLY A 388 -30.32 4.17 -35.85
CA GLY A 388 -30.42 5.03 -37.03
C GLY A 388 -31.31 6.26 -36.83
N ASP A 389 -32.15 6.27 -35.79
CA ASP A 389 -33.03 7.41 -35.49
C ASP A 389 -32.28 8.57 -34.85
N TYR A 390 -32.82 9.78 -35.02
CA TYR A 390 -32.31 10.98 -34.37
C TYR A 390 -33.09 11.31 -33.10
N ARG A 391 -32.35 11.61 -32.03
CA ARG A 391 -32.88 12.04 -30.73
C ARG A 391 -32.39 13.43 -30.39
N TRP A 392 -33.19 14.19 -29.65
CA TRP A 392 -32.82 15.54 -29.23
C TRP A 392 -31.96 15.48 -27.97
N PHE A 393 -30.79 16.12 -28.03
CA PHE A 393 -29.90 16.25 -26.89
C PHE A 393 -29.69 17.71 -26.52
N ASP A 394 -29.62 17.97 -25.22
CA ASP A 394 -29.13 19.22 -24.65
C ASP A 394 -27.67 19.04 -24.22
N PHE A 395 -26.79 19.83 -24.83
CA PHE A 395 -25.35 19.76 -24.64
C PHE A 395 -24.87 20.93 -23.79
N THR A 396 -24.09 20.63 -22.77
CA THR A 396 -23.27 21.62 -22.05
C THR A 396 -21.80 21.24 -22.20
N ALA A 397 -20.99 22.10 -22.78
CA ALA A 397 -19.56 21.87 -22.95
C ALA A 397 -18.71 22.94 -22.26
N SER A 398 -17.58 22.54 -21.68
CA SER A 398 -16.62 23.43 -21.02
C SER A 398 -15.21 23.14 -21.49
N ASN A 399 -14.44 24.21 -21.73
CA ASN A 399 -13.06 24.10 -22.17
C ASN A 399 -12.14 23.73 -20.99
N GLN A 400 -11.51 22.56 -21.04
CA GLN A 400 -10.58 22.05 -20.00
C GLN A 400 -9.19 21.75 -20.60
N LEU A 401 -8.82 22.39 -21.71
CA LEU A 401 -7.52 22.20 -22.35
C LEU A 401 -6.34 22.62 -21.47
N ALA A 402 -6.54 23.58 -20.57
CA ALA A 402 -5.53 24.01 -19.61
C ALA A 402 -5.39 23.05 -18.40
N ASN A 403 -6.30 22.08 -18.24
CA ASN A 403 -6.27 21.12 -17.15
C ASN A 403 -5.37 19.92 -17.54
N PRO A 404 -4.21 19.70 -16.88
CA PRO A 404 -3.28 18.64 -17.25
C PRO A 404 -3.86 17.22 -17.13
N ALA A 405 -4.92 17.04 -16.34
CA ALA A 405 -5.56 15.74 -16.15
C ALA A 405 -6.56 15.39 -17.26
N LEU A 406 -7.10 16.39 -17.97
CA LEU A 406 -8.14 16.20 -18.99
C LEU A 406 -7.64 16.54 -20.40
N ASN A 407 -6.96 17.68 -20.56
CA ASN A 407 -6.39 18.17 -21.81
C ASN A 407 -7.39 18.11 -23.00
N GLY A 408 -8.62 18.56 -22.77
CA GLY A 408 -9.71 18.47 -23.76
C GLY A 408 -10.92 19.32 -23.39
N VAL A 409 -12.01 19.20 -24.16
CA VAL A 409 -13.30 19.82 -23.87
C VAL A 409 -14.21 18.76 -23.24
N VAL A 410 -14.76 19.06 -22.07
CA VAL A 410 -15.72 18.16 -21.38
C VAL A 410 -17.12 18.54 -21.83
N ILE A 411 -17.85 17.56 -22.35
CA ILE A 411 -19.22 17.65 -22.85
C ILE A 411 -20.12 16.81 -21.96
N ASN A 412 -21.21 17.38 -21.49
CA ASN A 412 -22.33 16.68 -20.90
C ASN A 412 -23.51 16.72 -21.86
N ALA A 413 -24.09 15.56 -22.19
CA ALA A 413 -25.17 15.42 -23.16
C ALA A 413 -26.38 14.72 -22.51
N ARG A 414 -27.50 15.42 -22.44
CA ARG A 414 -28.76 14.91 -21.86
C ARG A 414 -29.79 14.67 -22.95
N ASP A 415 -30.40 13.49 -22.99
CA ASP A 415 -31.53 13.22 -23.89
C ASP A 415 -32.77 13.98 -23.40
N VAL A 416 -33.34 14.82 -24.27
CA VAL A 416 -34.53 15.65 -23.99
C VAL A 416 -35.70 15.31 -24.93
N SER A 417 -35.64 14.17 -25.62
CA SER A 417 -36.63 13.76 -26.62
C SER A 417 -38.04 13.63 -26.04
N GLU A 418 -38.19 12.92 -24.90
CA GLU A 418 -39.49 12.74 -24.25
C GLU A 418 -40.06 14.05 -23.71
N ASN A 419 -39.23 14.86 -23.06
CA ASN A 419 -39.65 16.15 -22.50
C ASN A 419 -40.16 17.09 -23.61
N ARG A 420 -39.49 17.09 -24.77
CA ARG A 420 -39.91 17.89 -25.92
C ARG A 420 -41.22 17.37 -26.52
N ALA A 421 -41.34 16.07 -26.75
CA ALA A 421 -42.58 15.47 -27.26
C ALA A 421 -43.79 15.75 -26.33
N PHE A 422 -43.56 15.71 -25.02
CA PHE A 422 -44.56 16.05 -24.01
C PHE A 422 -44.96 17.53 -24.05
N GLN A 423 -44.00 18.45 -24.17
CA GLN A 423 -44.28 19.89 -24.32
C GLN A 423 -45.05 20.20 -25.61
N GLU A 424 -44.70 19.56 -26.73
CA GLU A 424 -45.40 19.71 -28.00
C GLU A 424 -46.84 19.18 -27.91
N ARG A 425 -47.06 18.06 -27.22
CA ARG A 425 -48.39 17.50 -26.96
C ARG A 425 -49.25 18.43 -26.08
N LEU A 426 -48.70 18.93 -24.98
CA LEU A 426 -49.38 19.89 -24.10
C LEU A 426 -49.77 21.17 -24.85
N ALA A 427 -48.89 21.66 -25.74
CA ALA A 427 -49.18 22.83 -26.56
C ALA A 427 -50.35 22.59 -27.53
N HIS A 428 -50.48 21.38 -28.08
CA HIS A 428 -51.59 20.99 -28.96
C HIS A 428 -52.92 20.86 -28.20
N GLU A 429 -52.91 20.16 -27.06
CA GLU A 429 -54.08 19.96 -26.18
C GLU A 429 -54.61 21.29 -25.61
N ALA A 430 -53.74 22.26 -25.34
CA ALA A 430 -54.15 23.59 -24.88
C ALA A 430 -54.98 24.41 -25.89
N GLN A 431 -54.99 24.02 -27.18
CA GLN A 431 -55.61 24.79 -28.27
C GLN A 431 -56.80 24.08 -28.96
N HIS A 432 -57.06 22.81 -28.64
CA HIS A 432 -58.12 22.01 -29.27
C HIS A 432 -59.02 21.36 -28.22
N ASP A 433 -60.25 21.01 -28.60
CA ASP A 433 -61.17 20.19 -27.80
C ASP A 433 -60.77 18.72 -27.93
N ALA A 434 -60.53 18.06 -26.79
CA ALA A 434 -59.99 16.70 -26.76
C ALA A 434 -60.94 15.64 -27.35
N LEU A 435 -62.25 15.91 -27.38
CA LEU A 435 -63.25 14.96 -27.88
C LEU A 435 -63.48 15.09 -29.39
N THR A 436 -63.59 16.32 -29.89
CA THR A 436 -63.95 16.58 -31.30
C THR A 436 -62.76 16.93 -32.20
N GLY A 437 -61.61 17.27 -31.62
CA GLY A 437 -60.44 17.76 -32.37
C GLY A 437 -60.60 19.17 -32.93
N LEU A 438 -61.76 19.82 -32.74
CA LEU A 438 -62.00 21.20 -33.15
C LEU A 438 -61.21 22.19 -32.28
N PRO A 439 -60.94 23.42 -32.75
CA PRO A 439 -60.54 24.54 -31.88
C PRO A 439 -61.38 24.62 -30.60
N ASN A 440 -60.72 24.76 -29.44
CA ASN A 440 -61.41 24.99 -28.17
C ASN A 440 -61.77 26.48 -28.00
N ARG A 441 -62.49 26.80 -26.92
CA ARG A 441 -62.88 28.18 -26.56
C ARG A 441 -61.72 29.18 -26.66
N ARG A 442 -60.52 28.82 -26.17
CA ARG A 442 -59.34 29.71 -26.18
C ARG A 442 -58.83 29.98 -27.59
N ARG A 443 -58.71 28.94 -28.43
CA ARG A 443 -58.27 29.11 -29.82
C ARG A 443 -59.29 29.89 -30.65
N MET A 444 -60.58 29.64 -30.41
CA MET A 444 -61.68 30.39 -31.04
C MET A 444 -61.64 31.88 -30.68
N GLN A 445 -61.51 32.23 -29.40
CA GLN A 445 -61.40 33.63 -28.96
C GLN A 445 -60.19 34.34 -29.60
N ASN A 446 -59.05 33.65 -29.69
CA ASN A 446 -57.86 34.18 -30.36
C ASN A 446 -58.10 34.41 -31.86
N ALA A 447 -58.79 33.47 -32.53
CA ALA A 447 -59.15 33.60 -33.94
C ALA A 447 -60.12 34.77 -34.17
N LEU A 448 -61.17 34.89 -33.34
CA LEU A 448 -62.12 36.01 -33.39
C LEU A 448 -61.42 37.36 -33.17
N SER A 449 -60.60 37.45 -32.13
CA SER A 449 -59.80 38.66 -31.83
C SER A 449 -58.86 39.03 -32.97
N SER A 450 -58.30 38.03 -33.67
CA SER A 450 -57.43 38.27 -34.81
C SER A 450 -58.19 38.71 -36.06
N SER A 451 -59.38 38.17 -36.30
CA SER A 451 -60.19 38.48 -37.48
C SER A 451 -60.88 39.84 -37.37
N LEU A 452 -61.45 40.18 -36.21
CA LEU A 452 -62.11 41.47 -35.96
C LEU A 452 -61.16 42.67 -36.09
N ARG A 453 -59.84 42.47 -36.00
CA ARG A 453 -58.86 43.53 -36.27
C ARG A 453 -58.90 44.06 -37.71
N ARG A 454 -59.43 43.28 -38.66
CA ARG A 454 -59.36 43.59 -40.10
C ARG A 454 -60.72 43.55 -40.78
N ASP A 455 -61.55 42.56 -40.46
CA ASP A 455 -62.76 42.25 -41.22
C ASP A 455 -63.98 42.15 -40.29
N PRO A 456 -65.21 42.44 -40.79
CA PRO A 456 -66.43 42.06 -40.08
C PRO A 456 -66.50 40.54 -39.96
N VAL A 457 -67.05 40.03 -38.86
CA VAL A 457 -67.16 38.60 -38.59
C VAL A 457 -68.60 38.26 -38.23
N ALA A 458 -69.23 37.33 -38.97
CA ALA A 458 -70.47 36.73 -38.50
C ALA A 458 -70.14 35.66 -37.44
N VAL A 459 -70.70 35.81 -36.24
CA VAL A 459 -70.56 34.89 -35.13
C VAL A 459 -71.87 34.13 -34.98
N LEU A 460 -71.83 32.82 -35.18
CA LEU A 460 -72.97 31.93 -34.99
C LEU A 460 -72.73 31.09 -33.75
N PHE A 461 -73.60 31.23 -32.76
CA PHE A 461 -73.60 30.41 -31.54
C PHE A 461 -74.65 29.31 -31.68
N VAL A 462 -74.23 28.06 -31.58
CA VAL A 462 -75.02 26.87 -31.89
C VAL A 462 -75.11 26.02 -30.64
N ASP A 463 -76.32 25.74 -30.18
CA ASP A 463 -76.60 24.83 -29.07
C ASP A 463 -77.46 23.67 -29.57
N LEU A 464 -77.10 22.43 -29.22
CA LEU A 464 -77.83 21.24 -29.68
C LEU A 464 -79.09 20.98 -28.84
N ASP A 465 -80.25 21.23 -29.44
CA ASP A 465 -81.52 20.94 -28.82
C ASP A 465 -81.70 19.43 -28.64
N GLY A 466 -81.91 18.99 -27.39
CA GLY A 466 -82.20 17.59 -27.07
C GLY A 466 -80.97 16.71 -26.83
N PHE A 467 -79.77 17.29 -26.71
CA PHE A 467 -78.54 16.54 -26.38
C PHE A 467 -78.61 15.83 -25.01
N LYS A 468 -79.04 16.51 -23.95
CA LYS A 468 -79.12 15.94 -22.59
C LYS A 468 -79.97 14.65 -22.51
N PRO A 469 -81.20 14.59 -23.08
CA PRO A 469 -81.96 13.35 -23.19
C PRO A 469 -81.23 12.19 -23.89
N VAL A 470 -80.31 12.46 -24.82
CA VAL A 470 -79.50 11.42 -25.47
C VAL A 470 -78.52 10.82 -24.46
N ASN A 471 -77.80 11.66 -23.71
CA ASN A 471 -76.92 11.20 -22.63
C ASN A 471 -77.68 10.40 -21.56
N ASP A 472 -78.83 10.93 -21.12
CA ASP A 472 -79.64 10.30 -20.07
C ASP A 472 -80.19 8.93 -20.50
N ARG A 473 -80.46 8.74 -21.81
CA ARG A 473 -81.08 7.52 -22.35
C ARG A 473 -80.07 6.48 -22.86
N PHE A 474 -78.97 6.91 -23.48
CA PHE A 474 -78.02 6.04 -24.17
C PHE A 474 -76.61 6.07 -23.57
N GLY A 475 -76.39 6.87 -22.52
CA GLY A 475 -75.10 7.01 -21.84
C GLY A 475 -74.20 8.07 -22.45
N HIS A 476 -73.18 8.47 -21.69
CA HIS A 476 -72.24 9.53 -22.10
C HIS A 476 -71.40 9.16 -23.33
N GLU A 477 -71.02 7.89 -23.51
CA GLU A 477 -70.29 7.45 -24.72
C GLU A 477 -71.09 7.68 -26.01
N ALA A 478 -72.42 7.50 -25.94
CA ALA A 478 -73.33 7.76 -27.06
C ALA A 478 -73.48 9.27 -27.33
N GLY A 479 -73.46 10.10 -26.30
CA GLY A 479 -73.39 11.56 -26.46
C GLY A 479 -72.05 12.03 -27.03
N ASP A 480 -70.94 11.42 -26.62
CA ASP A 480 -69.62 11.72 -27.15
C ASP A 480 -69.50 11.36 -28.63
N GLU A 481 -70.06 10.22 -29.03
CA GLU A 481 -70.22 9.83 -30.43
C GLU A 481 -71.07 10.84 -31.21
N LEU A 482 -72.21 11.26 -30.63
CA LEU A 482 -73.08 12.27 -31.24
C LEU A 482 -72.34 13.60 -31.45
N LEU A 483 -71.56 14.06 -30.47
CA LEU A 483 -70.77 15.29 -30.56
C LEU A 483 -69.68 15.19 -31.64
N ARG A 484 -69.03 14.04 -31.78
CA ARG A 484 -68.05 13.78 -32.86
C ARG A 484 -68.70 13.83 -34.24
N GLN A 485 -69.85 13.19 -34.42
CA GLN A 485 -70.59 13.24 -35.69
C GLN A 485 -71.15 14.64 -35.99
N VAL A 486 -71.61 15.38 -34.98
CA VAL A 486 -72.03 16.78 -35.14
C VAL A 486 -70.84 17.63 -35.59
N ALA A 487 -69.68 17.50 -34.93
CA ALA A 487 -68.47 18.21 -35.32
C ALA A 487 -68.08 17.94 -36.78
N GLU A 488 -68.08 16.67 -37.19
CA GLU A 488 -67.79 16.27 -38.57
C GLU A 488 -68.79 16.88 -39.57
N ARG A 489 -70.09 16.79 -39.28
CA ARG A 489 -71.15 17.35 -40.12
C ARG A 489 -71.05 18.87 -40.26
N LEU A 490 -70.80 19.58 -39.15
CA LEU A 490 -70.62 21.03 -39.15
C LEU A 490 -69.34 21.43 -39.87
N SER A 491 -68.24 20.68 -39.72
CA SER A 491 -66.99 20.90 -40.47
C SER A 491 -67.21 20.79 -41.98
N GLY A 492 -68.08 19.89 -42.44
CA GLY A 492 -68.47 19.77 -43.84
C GLY A 492 -69.33 20.92 -44.38
N CYS A 493 -69.88 21.76 -43.50
CA CYS A 493 -70.77 22.88 -43.88
C CYS A 493 -70.06 24.23 -44.01
N ILE A 494 -68.82 24.33 -43.52
CA ILE A 494 -68.05 25.57 -43.44
C ILE A 494 -66.98 25.65 -44.53
N ARG A 495 -66.52 26.86 -44.86
CA ARG A 495 -65.47 27.12 -45.86
C ARG A 495 -64.08 27.06 -45.21
N SER A 496 -63.02 26.95 -46.01
CA SER A 496 -61.63 26.90 -45.52
C SER A 496 -61.16 28.15 -44.75
N GLY A 497 -61.87 29.28 -44.88
CA GLY A 497 -61.61 30.52 -44.15
C GLY A 497 -62.44 30.69 -42.87
N ASP A 498 -63.43 29.83 -42.65
CA ASP A 498 -64.29 29.87 -41.47
C ASP A 498 -63.63 29.09 -40.32
N VAL A 499 -64.00 29.42 -39.08
CA VAL A 499 -63.53 28.70 -37.89
C VAL A 499 -64.73 28.07 -37.20
N LEU A 500 -64.76 26.75 -37.17
CA LEU A 500 -65.67 25.98 -36.31
C LEU A 500 -64.95 25.63 -35.01
N ALA A 501 -65.59 25.87 -33.87
CA ALA A 501 -65.05 25.57 -32.55
C ALA A 501 -66.11 24.90 -31.68
N ARG A 502 -65.68 24.03 -30.77
CA ARG A 502 -66.51 23.54 -29.68
C ARG A 502 -66.12 24.26 -28.40
N VAL A 503 -67.09 24.90 -27.78
CA VAL A 503 -66.85 25.87 -26.70
C VAL A 503 -67.10 25.25 -25.33
N GLY A 504 -67.96 24.24 -25.25
CA GLY A 504 -68.19 23.38 -24.10
C GLY A 504 -69.48 22.59 -24.25
N GLY A 505 -69.60 21.40 -23.63
CA GLY A 505 -70.85 20.62 -23.66
C GLY A 505 -71.36 20.36 -25.08
N ASP A 506 -72.56 20.83 -25.36
CA ASP A 506 -73.30 20.82 -26.64
C ASP A 506 -73.20 22.14 -27.43
N GLU A 507 -72.33 23.06 -27.04
CA GLU A 507 -72.17 24.38 -27.65
C GLU A 507 -71.05 24.41 -28.69
N PHE A 508 -71.40 24.85 -29.91
CA PHE A 508 -70.50 25.08 -31.02
C PHE A 508 -70.56 26.56 -31.45
N VAL A 509 -69.44 27.07 -31.94
CA VAL A 509 -69.36 28.42 -32.51
C VAL A 509 -68.77 28.35 -33.90
N VAL A 510 -69.43 29.01 -34.86
CA VAL A 510 -68.91 29.22 -36.21
C VAL A 510 -68.57 30.70 -36.37
N LEU A 511 -67.33 30.99 -36.75
CA LEU A 511 -66.86 32.32 -37.12
C LEU A 511 -66.69 32.38 -38.62
N MET A 512 -67.32 33.37 -39.26
CA MET A 512 -67.19 33.60 -40.71
C MET A 512 -66.61 35.00 -40.98
N PRO A 513 -65.27 35.13 -41.03
CA PRO A 513 -64.61 36.40 -41.36
C PRO A 513 -64.93 36.83 -42.80
N GLY A 514 -65.10 38.14 -43.00
CA GLY A 514 -65.40 38.70 -44.34
C GLY A 514 -66.85 38.46 -44.80
N THR A 515 -67.77 38.31 -43.86
CA THR A 515 -69.23 38.22 -44.13
C THR A 515 -69.83 39.62 -44.05
N PHE A 516 -70.51 40.09 -45.11
CA PHE A 516 -70.89 41.50 -45.27
C PHE A 516 -72.39 41.81 -45.10
N GLY A 517 -73.25 40.79 -44.96
CA GLY A 517 -74.70 41.00 -44.87
C GLY A 517 -75.47 39.93 -44.06
N PRO A 518 -76.64 40.30 -43.50
CA PRO A 518 -77.47 39.41 -42.66
C PRO A 518 -77.97 38.17 -43.41
N ASP A 519 -78.13 38.25 -44.73
CA ASP A 519 -78.60 37.14 -45.55
C ASP A 519 -77.62 35.96 -45.59
N GLU A 520 -76.31 36.22 -45.62
CA GLU A 520 -75.27 35.18 -45.66
C GLU A 520 -75.17 34.43 -44.32
N ALA A 521 -75.26 35.16 -43.21
CA ALA A 521 -75.25 34.60 -41.88
C ALA A 521 -76.54 33.82 -41.58
N ALA A 522 -77.70 34.33 -42.03
CA ALA A 522 -78.98 33.63 -41.97
C ALA A 522 -78.95 32.33 -42.81
N ALA A 523 -78.33 32.36 -44.00
CA ALA A 523 -78.17 31.18 -44.83
C ALA A 523 -77.27 30.12 -44.16
N MET A 524 -76.17 30.53 -43.51
CA MET A 524 -75.34 29.59 -42.72
C MET A 524 -76.12 29.01 -41.52
N SER A 525 -76.86 29.85 -40.78
CA SER A 525 -77.71 29.39 -39.67
C SER A 525 -78.72 28.34 -40.14
N HIS A 526 -79.37 28.57 -41.29
CA HIS A 526 -80.28 27.59 -41.89
C HIS A 526 -79.56 26.28 -42.27
N ARG A 527 -78.37 26.35 -42.88
CA ARG A 527 -77.58 25.15 -43.24
C ARG A 527 -77.18 24.34 -42.00
N VAL A 528 -76.64 25.01 -40.98
CA VAL A 528 -76.26 24.39 -39.70
C VAL A 528 -77.46 23.63 -39.11
N ARG A 529 -78.62 24.29 -39.01
CA ARG A 529 -79.83 23.66 -38.50
C ARG A 529 -80.25 22.45 -39.34
N THR A 530 -80.28 22.59 -40.67
CA THR A 530 -80.71 21.51 -41.58
C THR A 530 -79.84 20.27 -41.44
N VAL A 531 -78.52 20.44 -41.30
CA VAL A 531 -77.59 19.32 -41.22
C VAL A 531 -77.58 18.67 -39.84
N VAL A 532 -77.84 19.43 -38.78
CA VAL A 532 -78.02 18.88 -37.41
C VAL A 532 -79.37 18.18 -37.26
N GLU A 533 -80.43 18.63 -37.95
CA GLU A 533 -81.75 17.98 -37.88
C GLU A 533 -81.82 16.64 -38.63
N MET A 534 -80.80 16.27 -39.40
CA MET A 534 -80.71 14.95 -40.01
C MET A 534 -80.48 13.86 -38.94
N PRO A 535 -81.16 12.70 -39.00
CA PRO A 535 -81.00 11.64 -38.00
C PRO A 535 -79.55 11.18 -37.83
N PHE A 536 -79.10 10.97 -36.59
CA PHE A 536 -77.77 10.43 -36.28
C PHE A 536 -77.83 8.94 -35.95
N PRO A 537 -77.03 8.07 -36.62
CA PRO A 537 -76.87 6.68 -36.21
C PRO A 537 -76.00 6.60 -34.96
N ILE A 538 -76.63 6.42 -33.79
CA ILE A 538 -75.96 6.35 -32.48
C ILE A 538 -76.39 5.06 -31.79
N ALA A 539 -75.42 4.25 -31.37
CA ALA A 539 -75.67 2.99 -30.63
C ALA A 539 -76.74 2.08 -31.27
N GLY A 540 -76.75 1.98 -32.61
CA GLY A 540 -77.71 1.17 -33.37
C GLY A 540 -79.12 1.76 -33.52
N HIS A 541 -79.34 3.01 -33.09
CA HIS A 541 -80.61 3.73 -33.19
C HIS A 541 -80.45 5.02 -34.00
N TYR A 542 -81.54 5.50 -34.59
CA TYR A 542 -81.58 6.84 -35.19
C TYR A 542 -82.07 7.86 -34.17
N VAL A 543 -81.24 8.87 -33.89
CA VAL A 543 -81.50 9.91 -32.92
C VAL A 543 -81.74 11.25 -33.63
N ASP A 544 -82.87 11.87 -33.33
CA ASP A 544 -83.26 13.18 -33.89
C ASP A 544 -83.03 14.30 -32.87
N ILE A 545 -82.01 15.11 -33.11
CA ILE A 545 -81.73 16.35 -32.35
C ILE A 545 -82.07 17.59 -33.20
N GLY A 546 -82.14 18.75 -32.56
CA GLY A 546 -82.26 20.05 -33.22
C GLY A 546 -81.06 20.94 -32.94
N ALA A 547 -81.08 22.16 -33.45
CA ALA A 547 -80.12 23.19 -33.09
C ALA A 547 -80.80 24.54 -32.93
N SER A 548 -80.48 25.22 -31.84
CA SER A 548 -80.77 26.63 -31.64
C SER A 548 -79.54 27.44 -32.07
N VAL A 549 -79.71 28.33 -33.05
CA VAL A 549 -78.59 29.08 -33.67
C VAL A 549 -78.80 30.58 -33.57
N GLY A 550 -78.05 31.23 -32.67
CA GLY A 550 -77.99 32.68 -32.55
C GLY A 550 -76.95 33.26 -33.49
N VAL A 551 -77.25 34.41 -34.09
CA VAL A 551 -76.39 35.05 -35.07
C VAL A 551 -76.14 36.50 -34.66
N HIS A 552 -74.87 36.90 -34.64
CA HIS A 552 -74.47 38.29 -34.48
C HIS A 552 -73.48 38.68 -35.58
N LEU A 553 -73.71 39.83 -36.21
CA LEU A 553 -72.78 40.41 -37.18
C LEU A 553 -71.90 41.41 -36.45
N ALA A 554 -70.67 41.00 -36.13
CA ALA A 554 -69.74 41.84 -35.42
C ALA A 554 -68.98 42.76 -36.39
N ALA A 555 -68.96 44.05 -36.10
CA ALA A 555 -68.26 45.04 -36.90
C ALA A 555 -66.72 44.95 -36.67
N PRO A 556 -65.88 45.41 -37.61
CA PRO A 556 -64.45 45.53 -37.38
C PRO A 556 -64.17 46.33 -36.09
N ALA A 557 -63.18 45.88 -35.32
CA ALA A 557 -62.78 46.40 -34.02
C ALA A 557 -63.82 46.31 -32.89
N GLU A 558 -64.91 45.55 -33.07
CA GLU A 558 -65.80 45.20 -31.96
C GLU A 558 -65.07 44.34 -30.91
N ASP A 559 -65.46 44.47 -29.64
CA ASP A 559 -64.94 43.62 -28.55
C ASP A 559 -65.34 42.15 -28.78
N PRO A 560 -64.37 41.22 -28.93
CA PRO A 560 -64.65 39.80 -29.19
C PRO A 560 -65.59 39.15 -28.18
N ASP A 561 -65.45 39.51 -26.90
CA ASP A 561 -66.29 38.96 -25.84
C ASP A 561 -67.73 39.52 -25.92
N ALA A 562 -67.89 40.79 -26.29
CA ALA A 562 -69.21 41.40 -26.54
C ALA A 562 -69.90 40.74 -27.74
N ALA A 563 -69.18 40.51 -28.83
CA ALA A 563 -69.69 39.85 -30.03
C ALA A 563 -70.18 38.41 -29.72
N LEU A 564 -69.41 37.65 -28.94
CA LEU A 564 -69.80 36.31 -28.49
C LEU A 564 -71.04 36.35 -27.59
N ARG A 565 -71.09 37.27 -26.62
CA ARG A 565 -72.27 37.44 -25.73
C ARG A 565 -73.53 37.81 -26.50
N ALA A 566 -73.42 38.65 -27.53
CA ALA A 566 -74.55 39.02 -28.37
C ALA A 566 -75.10 37.82 -29.16
N ALA A 567 -74.21 37.00 -29.75
CA ALA A 567 -74.60 35.78 -30.45
C ALA A 567 -75.24 34.74 -29.52
N ASP A 568 -74.67 34.54 -28.33
CA ASP A 568 -75.20 33.66 -27.28
C ASP A 568 -76.58 34.12 -26.80
N HIS A 569 -76.76 35.43 -26.55
CA HIS A 569 -78.07 35.98 -26.19
C HIS A 569 -79.13 35.75 -27.28
N ALA A 570 -78.78 35.97 -28.56
CA ALA A 570 -79.67 35.68 -29.68
C ALA A 570 -80.04 34.19 -29.77
N MET A 571 -79.09 33.30 -29.48
CA MET A 571 -79.33 31.84 -29.43
C MET A 571 -80.29 31.50 -28.28
N TYR A 572 -80.08 32.09 -27.11
CA TYR A 572 -80.90 31.86 -25.93
C TYR A 572 -82.36 32.31 -26.12
N GLU A 573 -82.60 33.43 -26.81
CA GLU A 573 -83.96 33.87 -27.18
C GLU A 573 -84.67 32.87 -28.10
N ILE A 574 -83.94 32.30 -29.07
CA ILE A 574 -84.46 31.25 -29.96
C ILE A 574 -84.78 29.98 -29.15
N LYS A 575 -83.90 29.58 -28.24
CA LYS A 575 -84.12 28.41 -27.37
C LYS A 575 -85.34 28.57 -26.47
N ARG A 576 -85.57 29.76 -25.90
CA ARG A 576 -86.76 30.07 -25.07
C ARG A 576 -88.08 30.10 -25.85
N SER A 577 -88.06 30.45 -27.14
CA SER A 577 -89.26 30.48 -28.00
C SER A 577 -89.69 29.10 -28.53
N GLY A 578 -89.06 28.02 -28.05
CA GLY A 578 -89.42 26.63 -28.37
C GLY A 578 -88.42 25.91 -29.28
N GLY A 579 -87.23 26.49 -29.49
CA GLY A 579 -86.15 25.93 -30.31
C GLY A 579 -86.46 25.91 -31.81
N GLY A 580 -85.52 25.37 -32.61
CA GLY A 580 -85.66 25.30 -34.07
C GLY A 580 -86.93 24.58 -34.57
N ARG A 581 -87.47 23.67 -33.75
CA ARG A 581 -88.68 22.88 -34.05
C ARG A 581 -89.99 23.68 -34.04
N ALA A 582 -90.07 24.81 -33.33
CA ALA A 582 -91.31 25.61 -33.26
C ALA A 582 -91.48 26.54 -34.48
N LEU A 583 -90.39 27.14 -34.99
CA LEU A 583 -90.44 28.09 -36.11
C LEU A 583 -90.91 27.42 -37.42
N THR A 584 -90.49 26.16 -37.66
CA THR A 584 -90.88 25.39 -38.85
C THR A 584 -92.38 25.00 -38.83
N ARG A 585 -92.96 24.74 -37.64
CA ARG A 585 -94.42 24.50 -37.53
C ARG A 585 -95.26 25.76 -37.74
N MET A 586 -94.72 26.93 -37.44
CA MET A 586 -95.44 28.20 -37.63
C MET A 586 -95.48 28.60 -39.11
N MET A 587 -94.42 28.35 -39.89
CA MET A 587 -94.41 28.59 -41.34
C MET A 587 -95.31 27.61 -42.12
N GLN A 588 -95.46 26.36 -41.67
CA GLN A 588 -96.41 25.41 -42.29
C GLN A 588 -97.89 25.77 -42.06
N ARG A 589 -98.21 26.55 -41.02
CA ARG A 589 -99.59 26.99 -40.73
C ARG A 589 -100.05 28.19 -41.58
N ILE A 590 -99.13 29.00 -42.10
CA ILE A 590 -99.46 30.20 -42.91
C ILE A 590 -99.73 29.84 -44.39
N GLY A 591 -99.26 28.68 -44.86
CA GLY A 591 -99.47 28.19 -46.24
C GLY A 591 -100.78 27.43 -46.52
N ARG A 592 -101.69 27.29 -45.55
CA ARG A 592 -102.99 26.60 -45.71
C ARG A 592 -104.16 27.47 -45.27
N HIS A 593 -104.44 28.52 -46.03
CA HIS A 593 -105.82 29.00 -46.22
C HIS A 593 -106.05 29.18 -47.72
N ARG A 594 -106.77 28.23 -48.33
CA ARG A 594 -107.45 28.40 -49.62
C ARG A 594 -108.95 28.56 -49.35
N ALA A 595 -109.56 29.31 -50.26
CA ALA A 595 -110.94 29.77 -50.39
C ALA A 595 -112.06 28.72 -50.15
N PRO A 596 -113.32 29.19 -49.98
CA PRO A 596 -114.40 28.50 -49.27
C PRO A 596 -115.30 27.64 -50.16
N GLU A 597 -116.05 26.76 -49.51
CA GLU A 597 -117.52 26.65 -49.70
C GLU A 597 -118.20 26.98 -48.36
#